data_AF-R6W3S0-F1
#
_entry.id   AF-R6W3S0-F1
#
_cell.length_a   1.000
_cell.length_b   1.000
_cell.length_c   1.000
_cell.angle_alpha   90.00
_cell.angle_beta   90.00
_cell.angle_gamma   90.00
#
_symmetry.space_group_name_H-M   'P 1'
#
loop_
_entity.id
_entity.type
_entity.pdbx_description
1 polymer ?
#
loop_
_entity_poly.entity_id
_entity_poly.type
_entity_poly.pdbx_seq_one_letter_code
_entity_poly.pdbx_strand_id
1 'polypeptide(L)'
;MPSTENVANDVANVANDVVNVATVINGYTLTESEKSVYEFIVSHVNASTKEISEATGVTVRTVQRSIKELENHQIIKKAGTRTRVEWIIL
;
A
#
# COMPACT_ATOMS: atom_id res chain seq x y z
N MET A 1 -34.74 -3.57 29.21
CA MET A 1 -33.77 -4.68 29.06
C MET A 1 -32.89 -4.37 27.84
N PRO A 2 -31.58 -4.62 27.90
CA PRO A 2 -30.57 -3.88 27.15
C PRO A 2 -30.47 -4.28 25.67
N SER A 3 -30.13 -3.27 24.86
CA SER A 3 -30.03 -3.27 23.40
C SER A 3 -28.91 -4.17 22.88
N THR A 4 -29.24 -5.04 21.93
CA THR A 4 -28.33 -5.90 21.16
C THR A 4 -27.67 -5.15 20.00
N GLU A 5 -26.90 -4.10 20.30
CA GLU A 5 -26.06 -3.43 19.32
C GLU A 5 -24.68 -3.21 19.94
N ASN A 6 -23.83 -4.23 19.98
CA ASN A 6 -22.39 -4.03 20.22
C ASN A 6 -21.48 -5.23 19.90
N VAL A 7 -21.93 -6.28 19.22
CA VAL A 7 -21.09 -7.47 18.98
C VAL A 7 -20.39 -7.42 17.60
N ALA A 8 -20.70 -6.46 16.74
CA ALA A 8 -20.23 -6.46 15.35
C ALA A 8 -18.85 -5.78 15.13
N ASN A 9 -18.32 -5.03 16.09
CA ASN A 9 -17.11 -4.22 15.87
C ASN A 9 -15.79 -4.85 16.34
N ASP A 10 -15.80 -5.99 17.03
CA ASP A 10 -14.56 -6.60 17.55
C ASP A 10 -13.91 -7.60 16.57
N VAL A 11 -14.62 -8.04 15.52
CA VAL A 11 -14.12 -9.09 14.61
C VAL A 11 -13.29 -8.54 13.45
N ALA A 12 -13.35 -7.23 13.18
CA ALA A 12 -12.60 -6.64 12.07
C ALA A 12 -11.09 -6.45 12.34
N ASN A 13 -10.65 -6.55 13.60
CA ASN A 13 -9.25 -6.28 13.98
C ASN A 13 -8.35 -7.52 14.10
N VAL A 14 -8.91 -8.74 14.17
CA VAL A 14 -8.11 -9.96 14.36
C VAL A 14 -7.42 -10.41 13.06
N ALA A 15 -7.85 -9.93 11.90
CA ALA A 15 -7.25 -10.29 10.62
C ALA A 15 -5.91 -9.59 10.31
N ASN A 16 -5.61 -8.47 10.98
CA ASN A 16 -4.37 -7.71 10.71
C ASN A 16 -3.14 -8.22 11.47
N ASP A 17 -3.32 -9.03 12.52
CA ASP A 17 -2.20 -9.44 13.39
C ASP A 17 -1.41 -10.66 12.85
N VAL A 18 -1.95 -11.42 11.89
CA VAL A 18 -1.40 -12.75 11.54
C VAL A 18 -0.46 -12.76 10.33
N VAL A 19 -0.39 -11.70 9.52
CA VAL A 19 0.47 -11.71 8.31
C VAL A 19 1.26 -10.41 8.11
N ASN A 20 1.76 -9.81 9.18
CA ASN A 20 2.86 -8.85 9.05
C ASN A 20 4.20 -9.59 8.88
N VAL A 21 4.27 -10.49 7.90
CA VAL A 21 5.53 -11.07 7.45
C VAL A 21 6.28 -9.93 6.78
N ALA A 22 7.26 -9.40 7.51
CA ALA A 22 8.16 -8.35 7.05
C ALA A 22 8.63 -8.69 5.63
N THR A 23 8.23 -7.88 4.65
CA THR A 23 8.57 -8.11 3.26
C THR A 23 9.88 -7.38 2.99
N VAL A 24 10.94 -8.15 2.74
CA VAL A 24 12.28 -7.61 2.48
C VAL A 24 12.55 -7.67 0.98
N ILE A 25 12.77 -6.50 0.37
CA ILE A 25 13.12 -6.37 -1.06
C ILE A 25 14.43 -5.61 -1.16
N ASN A 26 15.42 -6.16 -1.87
CA ASN A 26 16.75 -5.57 -2.00
C ASN A 26 17.40 -5.17 -0.66
N GLY A 27 17.18 -5.97 0.39
CA GLY A 27 17.70 -5.71 1.74
C GLY A 27 16.96 -4.61 2.51
N TYR A 28 15.91 -4.03 1.93
CA TYR A 28 15.04 -3.04 2.57
C TYR A 28 13.76 -3.71 3.10
N THR A 29 13.42 -3.44 4.37
CA THR A 29 12.19 -3.96 4.99
C THR A 29 11.06 -2.97 4.79
N LEU A 30 10.00 -3.40 4.09
CA LEU A 30 8.82 -2.58 3.85
C LEU A 30 8.00 -2.40 5.12
N THR A 31 7.55 -1.16 5.36
CA THR A 31 6.46 -0.91 6.31
C THR A 31 5.14 -1.46 5.77
N GLU A 32 4.15 -1.62 6.64
CA GLU A 32 2.80 -2.08 6.26
C GLU A 32 2.20 -1.20 5.15
N SER A 33 2.32 0.13 5.27
CA SER A 33 1.84 1.06 4.24
C SER A 33 2.59 0.93 2.91
N GLU A 34 3.91 0.73 2.95
CA GLU A 34 4.70 0.56 1.73
C GLU A 34 4.42 -0.77 1.06
N LYS A 35 4.19 -1.83 1.85
CA LYS A 35 3.78 -3.14 1.35
C LYS A 35 2.45 -3.06 0.61
N SER A 36 1.42 -2.46 1.21
CA SER A 36 0.12 -2.30 0.55
C SER A 36 0.21 -1.47 -0.73
N VAL A 37 1.00 -0.39 -0.72
CA VAL A 37 1.27 0.43 -1.92
C VAL A 37 2.01 -0.38 -2.99
N TYR A 38 3.05 -1.11 -2.61
CA TYR A 38 3.86 -1.93 -3.51
C TYR A 38 3.05 -3.05 -4.17
N GLU A 39 2.31 -3.84 -3.38
CA GLU A 39 1.45 -4.92 -3.89
C GLU A 39 0.39 -4.39 -4.87
N PHE A 40 -0.15 -3.21 -4.58
CA PHE A 40 -1.07 -2.55 -5.50
C PHE A 40 -0.40 -2.11 -6.80
N ILE A 41 0.80 -1.53 -6.73
CA ILE A 41 1.57 -1.13 -7.94
C ILE A 41 1.95 -2.35 -8.79
N VAL A 42 2.34 -3.47 -8.17
CA VAL A 42 2.67 -4.72 -8.89
C VAL A 42 1.45 -5.27 -9.63
N SER A 43 0.26 -5.18 -9.03
CA SER A 43 -0.99 -5.62 -9.68
C SER A 43 -1.53 -4.62 -10.71
N HIS A 44 -1.23 -3.33 -10.56
CA HIS A 44 -1.73 -2.24 -11.39
C HIS A 44 -0.62 -1.23 -11.73
N VAL A 45 0.28 -1.62 -12.64
CA VAL A 45 1.46 -0.84 -13.01
C VAL A 45 1.14 0.54 -13.63
N ASN A 46 -0.10 0.80 -14.00
CA ASN A 46 -0.56 2.07 -14.56
C ASN A 46 -1.38 2.93 -13.59
N ALA A 47 -1.49 2.51 -12.33
CA ALA A 47 -2.31 3.20 -11.34
C ALA A 47 -1.70 4.54 -10.90
N SER A 48 -2.53 5.58 -10.86
CA SER A 48 -2.18 6.86 -10.28
C SER A 48 -2.10 6.80 -8.75
N THR A 49 -1.39 7.75 -8.15
CA THR A 49 -1.32 7.91 -6.69
C THR A 49 -2.71 8.03 -6.04
N LYS A 50 -3.69 8.61 -6.74
CA LYS A 50 -5.06 8.73 -6.25
C LYS A 50 -5.75 7.36 -6.20
N GLU A 51 -5.65 6.59 -7.28
CA GLU A 51 -6.22 5.23 -7.35
C GLU A 51 -5.59 4.31 -6.32
N ILE A 52 -4.26 4.38 -6.14
CA ILE A 52 -3.57 3.63 -5.09
C ILE A 52 -4.12 4.01 -3.71
N SER A 53 -4.29 5.30 -3.43
CA SER A 53 -4.82 5.79 -2.15
C SER A 53 -6.24 5.30 -1.89
N GLU A 54 -7.11 5.36 -2.90
CA GLU A 54 -8.50 4.93 -2.80
C GLU A 54 -8.62 3.41 -2.60
N ALA A 55 -7.79 2.62 -3.28
CA ALA A 55 -7.84 1.16 -3.19
C ALA A 55 -7.19 0.59 -1.93
N THR A 56 -6.12 1.23 -1.43
CA THR A 56 -5.39 0.76 -0.25
C THR A 56 -5.91 1.35 1.07
N GLY A 57 -6.77 2.38 1.01
CA GLY A 57 -7.20 3.14 2.20
C GLY A 57 -6.09 4.03 2.82
N VAL A 58 -4.90 4.02 2.23
CA VAL A 58 -3.75 4.85 2.66
C VAL A 58 -3.93 6.26 2.13
N THR A 59 -3.63 7.28 2.93
CA THR A 59 -3.76 8.68 2.47
C THR A 59 -2.83 8.98 1.29
N VAL A 60 -3.24 9.85 0.36
CA VAL A 60 -2.42 10.27 -0.79
C VAL A 60 -1.02 10.72 -0.37
N ARG A 61 -0.90 11.46 0.75
CA ARG A 61 0.39 11.90 1.29
C ARG A 61 1.29 10.73 1.66
N THR A 62 0.73 9.72 2.32
CA THR A 62 1.48 8.52 2.71
C THR A 62 1.85 7.71 1.47
N VAL A 63 0.94 7.54 0.50
CA VAL A 63 1.25 6.87 -0.78
C VAL A 63 2.42 7.56 -1.49
N GLN A 64 2.43 8.88 -1.59
CA GLN A 64 3.53 9.64 -2.19
C GLN A 64 4.86 9.41 -1.45
N ARG A 65 4.82 9.38 -0.11
CA ARG A 65 5.99 9.10 0.71
C ARG A 65 6.50 7.68 0.46
N SER A 66 5.62 6.68 0.52
CA SER A 66 5.96 5.28 0.26
C SER A 66 6.56 5.07 -1.12
N ILE A 67 5.95 5.65 -2.16
CA ILE A 67 6.51 5.61 -3.52
C ILE A 67 7.93 6.19 -3.55
N LYS A 68 8.17 7.32 -2.88
CA LYS A 68 9.50 7.94 -2.83
C LYS A 68 10.54 7.06 -2.14
N GLU A 69 10.17 6.39 -1.05
CA GLU A 69 11.08 5.45 -0.38
C GLU A 69 11.36 4.22 -1.27
N LEU A 70 10.32 3.65 -1.88
CA LEU A 70 10.47 2.53 -2.83
C LEU A 70 11.36 2.90 -4.04
N GLU A 71 11.27 4.13 -4.55
CA GLU A 71 12.15 4.64 -5.61
C GLU A 71 13.60 4.84 -5.12
N ASN A 72 13.78 5.40 -3.92
CA ASN A 72 15.10 5.58 -3.30
C ASN A 72 15.83 4.24 -3.13
N HIS A 73 15.10 3.20 -2.74
CA HIS A 73 15.62 1.85 -2.55
C HIS A 73 15.70 1.04 -3.85
N GLN A 74 15.45 1.67 -5.00
CA GLN A 74 15.50 1.05 -6.32
C GLN A 74 14.60 -0.19 -6.42
N ILE A 75 13.43 -0.16 -5.77
CA ILE A 75 12.43 -1.24 -5.80
C ILE A 75 11.42 -0.98 -6.92
N ILE A 76 11.06 0.29 -7.13
CA ILE A 76 10.21 0.73 -8.23
C ILE A 76 10.83 1.94 -8.92
N LYS A 77 10.32 2.27 -10.11
CA LYS A 77 10.63 3.51 -10.81
C LYS A 77 9.43 4.00 -11.60
N LYS A 78 9.15 5.31 -11.52
CA LYS A 78 8.20 5.93 -12.45
C LYS A 78 8.77 6.01 -13.87
N ALA A 79 8.11 5.34 -14.81
CA ALA A 79 8.41 5.40 -16.24
C ALA A 79 7.35 6.18 -17.05
N GLY A 80 6.24 6.52 -16.41
CA GLY A 80 5.15 7.26 -17.03
C GLY A 80 5.52 8.68 -17.50
N THR A 81 4.74 9.19 -18.45
CA THR A 81 4.79 10.59 -18.90
C THR A 81 3.93 11.48 -18.01
N ARG A 82 3.83 12.78 -18.33
CA ARG A 82 2.93 13.71 -17.63
C ARG A 82 1.45 13.29 -17.70
N THR A 83 1.06 12.54 -18.73
CA THR A 83 -0.34 12.15 -18.99
C THR A 83 -0.63 10.67 -18.80
N ARG A 84 0.41 9.82 -18.68
CA ARG A 84 0.25 8.38 -18.47
C ARG A 84 1.12 7.97 -17.30
N VAL A 85 0.52 7.35 -16.30
CA VAL A 85 1.28 6.75 -15.20
C VAL A 85 1.68 5.35 -15.62
N GLU A 86 2.94 5.03 -15.37
CA GLU A 86 3.52 3.71 -15.59
C GLU A 86 4.64 3.52 -14.58
N TRP A 87 4.62 2.37 -13.91
CA TRP A 87 5.57 1.94 -12.89
C TRP A 87 6.36 0.75 -13.40
N ILE A 88 7.67 0.80 -13.24
CA ILE A 88 8.58 -0.32 -13.48
C ILE A 88 8.94 -0.91 -12.11
N ILE A 89 8.85 -2.24 -11.99
CA ILE A 89 9.36 -3.00 -10.84
C ILE A 89 10.80 -3.40 -11.16
N LEU A 90 11.72 -3.14 -10.23
CA LEU A 90 13.17 -3.33 -10.39
C LEU A 90 13.70 -4.54 -9.63
#